data_AF-A0A920KJ63-F1
#
_entry.id   AF-A0A920KJ63-F1
#
_cell.length_a   1.000
_cell.length_b   1.000
_cell.length_c   1.000
_cell.angle_alpha   90.00
_cell.angle_beta   90.00
_cell.angle_gamma   90.00
#
_symmetry.space_group_name_H-M   'P 1'
#
loop_
_entity.id
_entity.type
_entity.pdbx_description
1 polymer ?
#
loop_
_entity_poly.entity_id
_entity_poly.type
_entity_poly.pdbx_seq_one_letter_code
_entity_poly.pdbx_strand_id
1 'polypeptide(L)' 'MYDVEKLYVEKESLEQRGLSEDDLMVDVKILTSDEMKKIITDSEVILNF' A
#
# COMPACT_ATOMS: atom_id res chain seq x y z
N MET A 1 0.18 4.84 -20.66
CA MET A 1 0.41 4.82 -19.21
C MET A 1 0.58 3.35 -18.84
N TYR A 2 1.57 2.99 -18.02
CA TYR A 2 1.71 1.60 -17.59
C TYR A 2 0.56 1.30 -16.61
N ASP A 3 -0.32 0.35 -16.95
CA ASP A 3 -1.50 0.00 -16.15
C ASP A 3 -1.09 -0.77 -14.88
N VAL A 4 -0.60 -0.05 -13.88
CA VAL A 4 -0.45 -0.56 -12.51
C VAL A 4 -1.71 -0.20 -11.74
N GLU A 5 -2.71 -1.09 -11.81
CA GLU A 5 -4.04 -0.85 -11.24
C GLU A 5 -4.13 -1.16 -9.73
N LYS A 6 -3.13 -1.86 -9.17
CA LYS A 6 -3.16 -2.36 -7.80
C LYS A 6 -2.10 -1.68 -6.95
N LEU A 7 -2.43 -0.49 -6.47
CA LEU A 7 -1.61 0.27 -5.53
C LEU A 7 -2.17 0.09 -4.12
N TYR A 8 -1.29 -0.28 -3.19
CA TYR A 8 -1.63 -0.51 -1.80
C TYR A 8 -0.75 0.35 -0.90
N VAL A 9 -1.36 0.92 0.14
CA VAL A 9 -0.64 1.67 1.17
C VAL A 9 -1.11 1.19 2.54
N GLU A 10 -0.18 1.02 3.46
CA GLU A 10 -0.47 0.57 4.82
C GLU A 10 -1.06 1.71 5.67
N LYS A 11 -2.18 1.44 6.33
CA LYS A 11 -2.91 2.38 7.18
C LYS A 11 -2.08 2.87 8.36
N GLU A 12 -1.51 1.94 9.12
CA GLU A 12 -0.73 2.20 10.32
C GLU A 12 0.49 3.08 10.00
N SER A 13 1.06 2.91 8.81
CA SER A 13 2.19 3.71 8.30
C SER A 13 1.78 5.16 8.00
N LEU A 14 0.59 5.38 7.44
CA LEU A 14 0.03 6.73 7.23
C LEU A 14 -0.26 7.41 8.57
N GLU A 15 -0.94 6.72 9.48
CA GLU A 15 -1.32 7.25 10.80
C GLU A 15 -0.09 7.66 11.62
N GLN A 16 0.97 6.84 11.62
CA GLN A 16 2.23 7.17 12.30
C GLN A 16 2.92 8.43 11.76
N ARG A 17 2.65 8.78 10.50
CA ARG A 17 3.19 9.98 9.84
C ARG A 17 2.23 11.15 9.89
N GLY A 18 1.04 10.97 10.47
CA GLY A 18 -0.02 11.99 10.47
C GLY A 18 -0.57 12.29 9.09
N LEU A 19 -0.51 11.32 8.17
CA LEU A 19 -1.02 11.43 6.80
C LEU A 19 -2.39 10.76 6.65
N SER A 20 -3.11 11.19 5.64
CA SER A 20 -4.41 10.66 5.22
C SER A 20 -4.41 10.30 3.73
N GLU A 21 -5.48 9.66 3.27
CA GLU A 21 -5.66 9.32 1.85
C GLU A 21 -5.64 10.56 0.94
N ASP A 22 -6.16 11.69 1.43
CA ASP A 22 -6.22 12.96 0.69
C ASP A 22 -4.84 13.57 0.42
N ASP A 23 -3.81 13.12 1.16
CA ASP A 23 -2.43 13.57 0.98
C ASP A 23 -1.70 12.80 -0.14
N LEU A 24 -2.35 11.79 -0.75
CA LEU A 24 -1.77 10.94 -1.77
C LEU A 24 -2.05 11.47 -3.18
N MET A 25 -1.03 11.42 -4.05
CA MET A 25 -1.14 11.93 -5.42
C MET A 25 -1.95 11.04 -6.36
N VAL A 26 -2.24 9.81 -5.95
CA VAL A 26 -2.89 8.78 -6.76
C VAL A 26 -3.85 7.98 -5.88
N ASP A 27 -4.90 7.46 -6.51
CA ASP A 27 -5.83 6.56 -5.86
C ASP A 27 -5.11 5.26 -5.47
N VAL A 28 -5.21 4.91 -4.20
CA VAL A 28 -4.65 3.68 -3.64
C VAL A 28 -5.70 2.99 -2.79
N LYS A 29 -5.54 1.69 -2.60
CA LYS A 29 -6.30 0.97 -1.58
C LYS A 29 -5.52 0.97 -0.27
N ILE A 30 -6.10 1.58 0.76
CA ILE A 30 -5.56 1.49 2.12
C ILE A 30 -5.85 0.12 2.71
N LEU A 31 -4.82 -0.50 3.29
CA LEU A 31 -4.87 -1.83 3.90
C LEU A 31 -4.35 -1.79 5.33
N THR A 32 -4.82 -2.69 6.18
CA THR A 32 -4.20 -2.93 7.48
C THR A 32 -2.85 -3.64 7.33
N SER A 33 -2.03 -3.62 8.38
CA SER A 33 -0.79 -4.41 8.42
C SER A 33 -1.02 -5.90 8.15
N ASP A 34 -2.14 -6.47 8.62
CA ASP A 34 -2.48 -7.89 8.39
C ASP A 34 -2.81 -8.19 6.92
N GLU A 35 -3.57 -7.31 6.27
CA GLU A 35 -3.88 -7.44 4.84
C GLU A 35 -2.63 -7.27 3.98
N MET A 36 -1.77 -6.30 4.31
CA MET A 36 -0.51 -6.07 3.62
C MET A 36 0.41 -7.27 3.76
N LYS A 37 0.52 -7.84 4.96
CA LYS A 37 1.31 -9.05 5.24
C LYS A 37 0.84 -10.23 4.41
N LYS A 38 -0.46 -10.40 4.22
CA LYS A 38 -1.01 -11.46 3.36
C LYS A 38 -0.56 -11.30 1.92
N ILE A 39 -0.68 -10.10 1.35
CA ILE A 39 -0.24 -9.82 -0.04
C ILE A 39 1.25 -10.09 -0.21
N ILE A 40 2.07 -9.63 0.74
CA ILE A 40 3.53 -9.86 0.72
C ILE A 40 3.84 -11.35 0.80
N THR A 41 3.17 -12.09 1.69
CA THR A 41 3.40 -13.53 1.88
C THR A 41 2.94 -14.36 0.67
N ASP A 42 1.85 -13.95 0.02
CA ASP A 42 1.29 -14.61 -1.16
C ASP A 42 2.07 -14.28 -2.45
N SER A 43 2.97 -13.28 -2.42
CA SER A 43 3.76 -12.86 -3.58
C SER A 43 4.96 -13.77 -3.79
N GLU A 44 5.12 -14.32 -4.99
CA GLU A 44 6.26 -15.18 -5.33
C GLU A 44 7.58 -14.39 -5.43
N VAL A 45 7.52 -13.13 -5.84
CA VAL A 45 8.68 -12.25 -6.02
C VAL A 45 8.37 -10.89 -5.40
N ILE A 46 9.30 -10.40 -4.57
CA ILE A 46 9.25 -9.06 -3.99
C ILE A 46 10.49 -8.30 -4.43
N LEU A 47 10.29 -7.12 -5.01
CA LEU A 47 11.35 -6.17 -5.31
C LEU A 47 11.24 -5.03 -4.30
N ASN A 48 12.28 -4.84 -3.49
CA ASN A 48 12.36 -3.78 -2.48
C ASN A 48 13.21 -2.62 -3.01
N PHE A 49 12.76 -1.38 -2.78
CA PHE A 49 13.39 -0.13 -3.19
C PHE A 49 13.39 0.88 -2.04
#